data_AF-A0A7C6AUM1-F1
#
_entry.id   AF-A0A7C6AUM1-F1
#
_cell.length_a   1.000
_cell.length_b   1.000
_cell.length_c   1.000
_cell.angle_alpha   90.00
_cell.angle_beta   90.00
_cell.angle_gamma   90.00
#
_symmetry.space_group_name_H-M   'P 1'
#
loop_
_entity.id
_entity.type
_entity.pdbx_description
1 polymer ?
#
loop_
_entity_poly.entity_id
_entity_poly.type
_entity_poly.pdbx_seq_one_letter_code
_entity_poly.pdbx_strand_id
1 'polypeptide(L)'
;MYQELLRLIPEIVPVVRKSADFIRAEARSFDPEKIRFKTYNDFSSYVDQTSEEILVEGLSRILPGAGFITEENTAGSSANSLNWIID
;
A
#
# COMPACT_ATOMS: atom_id res chain seq x y z
N MET A 1 15.09 18.78 1.58
CA MET A 1 14.98 17.30 1.61
C MET A 1 14.28 16.75 2.86
N TYR A 2 14.91 16.47 4.02
CA TYR A 2 14.18 15.81 5.15
C TYR A 2 13.00 16.64 5.68
N GLN A 3 13.22 17.93 5.96
CA GLN A 3 12.17 18.86 6.41
C GLN A 3 11.06 19.11 5.37
N GLU A 4 11.30 18.72 4.12
CA GLU A 4 10.38 18.88 3.01
C GLU A 4 9.45 17.66 2.91
N LEU A 5 10.00 16.45 3.15
CA LEU A 5 9.22 15.22 3.24
C LEU A 5 8.27 15.20 4.44
N LEU A 6 8.65 15.80 5.57
CA LEU A 6 7.77 15.92 6.74
C LEU A 6 6.46 16.65 6.42
N ARG A 7 6.46 17.53 5.40
CA ARG A 7 5.26 18.25 4.97
C ARG A 7 4.24 17.35 4.27
N LEU A 8 4.66 16.17 3.81
CA LEU A 8 3.78 15.20 3.18
C LEU A 8 2.97 14.40 4.21
N ILE A 9 3.39 14.36 5.48
CA ILE A 9 2.72 13.56 6.52
C ILE A 9 1.22 13.86 6.63
N PRO A 10 0.76 15.13 6.68
CA PRO A 10 -0.67 15.42 6.75
C PRO A 10 -1.47 14.93 5.54
N GLU A 11 -0.84 14.80 4.37
CA GLU A 11 -1.47 14.27 3.15
C GLU A 11 -1.45 12.74 3.11
N ILE A 12 -0.40 12.11 3.66
CA ILE A 12 -0.24 10.66 3.76
C ILE A 12 -1.24 10.06 4.76
N VAL A 13 -1.46 10.73 5.89
CA VAL A 13 -2.32 10.21 6.97
C VAL A 13 -3.73 9.81 6.48
N PRO A 14 -4.46 10.62 5.69
CA PRO A 14 -5.72 10.23 5.08
C PRO A 14 -5.65 8.97 4.20
N VAL A 15 -4.58 8.82 3.41
CA VAL A 15 -4.38 7.65 2.53
C VAL A 15 -4.18 6.38 3.36
N VAL A 16 -3.32 6.44 4.37
CA VAL A 16 -3.10 5.33 5.31
C VAL A 16 -4.39 4.99 6.06
N ARG A 17 -5.16 5.99 6.49
CA ARG A 17 -6.47 5.76 7.14
C ARG A 17 -7.46 5.04 6.23
N LYS A 18 -7.52 5.40 4.94
CA LYS A 18 -8.37 4.73 3.95
C LYS A 18 -8.01 3.24 3.82
N SER A 19 -6.73 2.92 3.70
CA SER A 19 -6.24 1.53 3.68
C SER A 19 -6.60 0.80 4.99
N ALA A 20 -6.35 1.43 6.15
CA ALA A 20 -6.69 0.86 7.44
C ALA A 20 -8.21 0.68 7.67
N ASP A 21 -9.06 1.54 7.11
CA ASP A 21 -10.52 1.42 7.17
C ASP A 21 -11.00 0.23 6.33
N PHE A 22 -10.40 0.02 5.15
CA PHE A 22 -10.65 -1.16 4.32
C PHE A 22 -10.27 -2.46 5.05
N ILE A 23 -9.05 -2.55 5.59
CA ILE A 23 -8.59 -3.71 6.38
C ILE A 23 -9.57 -4.00 7.54
N ARG A 24 -9.99 -2.96 8.27
CA ARG A 24 -10.95 -3.09 9.37
C ARG A 24 -12.32 -3.56 8.93
N ALA A 25 -12.78 -3.16 7.75
CA ALA A 25 -14.06 -3.61 7.20
C ALA A 25 -13.99 -5.10 6.84
N GLU A 26 -12.94 -5.52 6.13
CA GLU A 26 -12.75 -6.93 5.74
C GLU A 26 -12.57 -7.84 6.95
N ALA A 27 -11.83 -7.38 7.98
CA ALA A 27 -11.66 -8.11 9.23
C ALA A 27 -12.98 -8.34 10.01
N ARG A 28 -13.97 -7.45 9.85
CA ARG A 28 -15.30 -7.63 10.48
C ARG A 28 -16.17 -8.63 9.73
N SER A 29 -16.01 -8.72 8.42
CA SER A 29 -16.71 -9.67 7.56
C SER A 29 -15.87 -10.93 7.29
N PHE A 30 -14.93 -11.26 8.20
CA PHE A 30 -13.89 -12.26 7.96
C PHE A 30 -14.45 -13.53 7.33
N ASP A 31 -14.00 -13.78 6.10
CA ASP A 31 -14.41 -14.91 5.28
C ASP A 31 -13.15 -15.68 4.90
N PRO A 32 -12.92 -16.86 5.50
CA PRO A 32 -11.75 -17.68 5.24
C PRO A 32 -11.59 -18.08 3.77
N GLU A 33 -12.69 -18.14 3.00
CA GLU A 33 -12.64 -18.50 1.57
C GLU A 33 -12.02 -17.39 0.71
N LYS A 34 -11.93 -16.18 1.23
CA LYS A 34 -11.33 -15.05 0.51
C LYS A 34 -9.81 -14.98 0.71
N ILE A 35 -9.23 -15.80 1.58
CA ILE A 35 -7.78 -15.97 1.65
C ILE A 35 -7.35 -16.64 0.33
N ARG A 36 -6.72 -15.87 -0.55
CA ARG A 36 -6.07 -16.41 -1.75
C ARG A 36 -4.67 -16.84 -1.37
N PHE A 37 -4.11 -17.81 -2.07
CA PHE A 37 -2.72 -18.19 -1.92
C PHE A 37 -2.07 -18.00 -3.28
N LYS A 38 -1.06 -17.14 -3.38
CA LYS A 38 -0.34 -16.91 -4.65
C LYS A 38 0.45 -18.16 -5.06
N THR A 39 1.01 -18.89 -4.09
CA THR A 39 1.68 -20.19 -4.28
C THR A 39 1.55 -21.04 -3.00
N TYR A 40 2.00 -22.31 -3.03
CA TYR A 40 1.93 -23.24 -1.89
C TYR A 40 2.53 -22.72 -0.57
N ASN A 41 3.43 -21.72 -0.63
CA ASN A 41 4.08 -21.12 0.54
C ASN A 41 3.88 -19.59 0.63
N ASP A 42 2.96 -19.02 -0.15
CA ASP A 42 2.71 -17.58 -0.17
C ASP A 42 1.27 -17.33 0.30
N PHE A 43 1.19 -16.77 1.51
CA PHE A 43 -0.04 -16.55 2.26
C PHE A 43 -0.55 -15.12 2.09
N SER A 44 -0.57 -14.58 0.87
CA SER A 44 -1.11 -13.25 0.62
C SER A 44 -2.59 -13.25 0.24
N SER A 45 -3.39 -12.51 0.99
CA SER A 45 -4.83 -12.38 0.77
C SER A 45 -5.15 -11.25 -0.21
N TYR A 46 -6.38 -11.23 -0.75
CA TYR A 46 -6.85 -10.05 -1.50
C TYR A 46 -6.88 -8.79 -0.62
N VAL A 47 -6.97 -8.94 0.71
CA VAL A 47 -6.92 -7.80 1.63
C VAL A 47 -5.56 -7.14 1.57
N ASP A 48 -4.48 -7.93 1.55
CA ASP A 48 -3.10 -7.43 1.45
C ASP A 48 -2.91 -6.69 0.12
N GLN A 49 -3.27 -7.35 -1.00
CA GLN A 49 -3.17 -6.75 -2.33
C GLN A 49 -3.97 -5.44 -2.46
N THR A 50 -5.25 -5.44 -2.06
CA THR A 50 -6.10 -4.24 -2.18
C THR A 50 -5.66 -3.13 -1.23
N SER A 51 -5.12 -3.46 -0.05
CA SER A 51 -4.57 -2.47 0.88
C SER A 51 -3.35 -1.78 0.29
N GLU A 52 -2.47 -2.54 -0.36
CA GLU A 52 -1.29 -2.03 -1.06
C GLU A 52 -1.70 -1.15 -2.26
N GLU A 53 -2.68 -1.58 -3.07
CA GLU A 53 -3.21 -0.80 -4.20
C GLU A 53 -3.77 0.57 -3.75
N ILE A 54 -4.50 0.61 -2.63
CA ILE A 54 -5.01 1.87 -2.05
C ILE A 54 -3.85 2.82 -1.70
N LEU A 55 -2.76 2.27 -1.13
CA LEU A 55 -1.59 3.05 -0.75
C LEU A 55 -0.85 3.55 -2.00
N VAL A 56 -0.59 2.69 -2.99
CA VAL A 56 0.04 3.08 -4.27
C VAL A 56 -0.74 4.18 -4.97
N GLU A 57 -2.06 4.03 -5.09
CA GLU A 57 -2.92 5.02 -5.75
C GLU A 57 -2.88 6.38 -5.03
N GLY A 58 -2.93 6.38 -3.70
CA GLY A 58 -2.91 7.62 -2.92
C GLY A 58 -1.55 8.30 -2.89
N LEU A 59 -0.48 7.54 -2.62
CA LEU A 59 0.88 8.06 -2.48
C LEU A 59 1.45 8.55 -3.81
N SER A 60 1.05 7.95 -4.94
CA SER A 60 1.45 8.40 -6.28
C SER A 60 0.96 9.82 -6.61
N ARG A 61 -0.16 10.25 -6.00
CA ARG A 61 -0.69 11.62 -6.12
C ARG A 61 0.04 12.61 -5.21
N ILE A 62 0.49 12.16 -4.04
CA ILE A 62 1.16 12.99 -3.04
C ILE A 62 2.60 13.30 -3.44
N LEU A 63 3.32 12.32 -3.98
CA LEU A 63 4.69 12.50 -4.47
C LEU A 63 4.82 11.95 -5.89
N PRO A 64 4.40 12.74 -6.91
CA PRO A 64 4.48 12.32 -8.30
C PRO A 64 5.91 12.00 -8.73
N GLY A 65 6.09 10.91 -9.45
CA GLY A 65 7.40 10.46 -9.95
C GLY A 65 8.22 9.65 -8.95
N ALA A 66 7.75 9.44 -7.72
CA ALA A 66 8.30 8.43 -6.82
C ALA A 66 8.01 7.02 -7.34
N GLY A 67 8.96 6.10 -7.14
CA GLY A 67 8.76 4.66 -7.37
C GLY A 67 8.18 3.95 -6.14
N PHE A 68 7.96 2.65 -6.27
CA PHE A 68 7.37 1.81 -5.24
C PHE A 68 8.11 0.46 -5.14
N ILE A 69 8.38 0.04 -3.91
CA ILE A 69 8.83 -1.31 -3.57
C ILE A 69 7.72 -1.91 -2.73
N THR A 70 7.10 -2.95 -3.25
CA THR A 70 5.84 -3.52 -2.79
C THR A 70 5.96 -5.03 -2.63
N GLU A 71 5.41 -5.61 -1.56
CA GLU A 71 5.36 -7.06 -1.36
C GLU A 71 4.40 -7.72 -2.36
N GLU A 72 3.24 -7.10 -2.60
CA GLU A 72 2.19 -7.70 -3.42
C GLU A 72 2.39 -7.50 -4.93
N ASN A 73 3.50 -6.86 -5.33
CA ASN A 73 3.87 -6.51 -6.70
C ASN A 73 2.84 -5.60 -7.39
N THR A 74 2.19 -4.70 -6.66
CA THR A 74 1.18 -3.79 -7.23
C THR A 74 1.79 -2.58 -7.95
N ALA A 75 3.08 -2.29 -7.76
CA ALA A 75 3.79 -1.21 -8.44
C ALA A 75 5.29 -1.51 -8.66
N GLY A 76 5.97 -0.63 -9.39
CA GLY A 76 7.37 -0.77 -9.77
C GLY A 76 8.28 0.27 -9.11
N SER A 77 9.52 -0.12 -8.86
CA SER A 77 10.54 0.75 -8.29
C SER A 77 11.15 1.67 -9.36
N SER A 78 11.75 2.76 -8.90
CA SER A 78 12.48 3.71 -9.74
C SER A 78 13.88 3.93 -9.20
N ALA A 79 14.90 3.63 -10.01
CA ALA A 79 16.29 3.85 -9.64
C ALA A 79 16.69 5.34 -9.59
N ASN A 80 15.90 6.21 -10.21
CA ASN A 80 16.23 7.63 -10.41
C ASN A 80 15.39 8.58 -9.55
N SER A 81 14.55 8.05 -8.65
CA SER A 81 13.70 8.85 -7.77
C SER A 81 13.57 8.21 -6.38
N LEU A 82 12.93 8.94 -5.46
CA LEU A 82 12.56 8.37 -4.15
C LEU A 82 11.61 7.19 -4.35
N ASN A 83 11.70 6.19 -3.48
CA ASN A 83 10.80 5.04 -3.50
C ASN A 83 10.01 4.97 -2.19
N TRP A 84 8.70 4.74 -2.31
CA TRP A 84 7.89 4.27 -1.20
C TRP A 84 8.18 2.78 -0.97
N ILE A 85 8.25 2.38 0.29
CA ILE A 85 8.37 0.98 0.69
C ILE A 85 7.05 0.64 1.39
N ILE A 86 6.34 -0.36 0.88
CA ILE A 86 5.03 -0.79 1.37
C ILE A 86 5.11 -2.31 1.60
N ASP A 87 4.59 -2.70 2.75
CA ASP A 87 4.40 -4.07 3.27
C ASP A 87 2.93 -4.11 3.72
#